data_AF-A0A2A3MU14-F1
#
_entry.id   AF-A0A2A3MU14-F1
#
_cell.length_a   1.000
_cell.length_b   1.000
_cell.length_c   1.000
_cell.angle_alpha   90.00
_cell.angle_beta   90.00
_cell.angle_gamma   90.00
#
_symmetry.space_group_name_H-M   'P 1'
#
loop_
_entity.id
_entity.type
_entity.pdbx_description
1 polymer ?
#
loop_
_entity_poly.entity_id
_entity_poly.type
_entity_poly.pdbx_seq_one_letter_code
_entity_poly.pdbx_strand_id
1 'polypeptide(L)' 'MRLVKFDTDTYLRTKDLSGGPLYGIVEEDISEIQIVTDKSGNPTRGGVIGYALAYILMAGFVGALFIFL' A
#
# COMPACT_ATOMS: atom_id res chain seq x y z
N MET A 1 -0.90 -7.10 1.60
CA MET A 1 0.05 -7.48 0.51
C MET A 1 1.43 -6.96 0.91
N ARG A 2 2.49 -7.80 0.90
CA ARG A 2 3.83 -7.40 1.37
C ARG A 2 4.66 -6.92 0.18
N LEU A 3 5.16 -5.69 0.23
CA LEU A 3 6.00 -5.15 -0.84
C LEU A 3 7.46 -5.16 -0.39
N VAL A 4 8.27 -5.83 -1.21
CA VAL A 4 9.68 -6.03 -0.95
C VAL A 4 10.42 -4.84 -1.55
N LYS A 5 11.08 -4.04 -0.73
CA LYS A 5 11.71 -2.80 -1.16
C LYS A 5 13.14 -2.72 -0.65
N PHE A 6 14.01 -2.13 -1.48
CA PHE A 6 15.38 -1.84 -1.08
C PHE A 6 15.40 -0.85 0.09
N ASP A 7 16.18 -1.16 1.13
CA ASP A 7 16.32 -0.28 2.28
C ASP A 7 17.29 0.86 1.98
N THR A 8 16.76 1.87 1.29
CA THR A 8 17.53 3.06 0.92
C THR A 8 18.00 3.84 2.15
N ASP A 9 17.27 3.81 3.26
CA ASP A 9 17.62 4.58 4.46
C ASP A 9 18.83 3.96 5.15
N THR A 10 18.85 2.64 5.34
CA THR A 10 20.02 1.94 5.87
C THR A 10 21.23 2.08 4.94
N TYR A 11 21.02 2.00 3.63
CA TYR A 11 22.10 2.23 2.65
C TYR A 11 22.69 3.64 2.76
N LEU A 12 21.86 4.68 2.75
CA LEU A 12 22.32 6.08 2.81
C LEU A 12 23.08 6.39 4.10
N ARG A 13 22.70 5.77 5.22
CA ARG A 13 23.36 5.94 6.51
C ARG A 13 24.71 5.24 6.60
N THR A 14 24.95 4.20 5.80
CA THR A 14 26.10 3.30 5.95
C THR A 14 27.10 3.37 4.80
N LYS A 15 26.72 3.96 3.66
CA LYS A 15 27.55 4.03 2.45
C LYS A 15 28.93 4.67 2.64
N ASP A 16 29.08 5.57 3.61
CA ASP A 16 30.33 6.29 3.87
C ASP A 16 31.11 5.71 5.07
N LEU A 17 30.66 4.59 5.66
CA LEU A 17 31.37 3.91 6.75
C LEU A 17 32.55 3.11 6.22
N SER A 18 33.63 3.03 7.01
CA SER A 18 34.86 2.32 6.62
C SER A 18 34.69 0.81 6.39
N GLY A 19 33.63 0.21 6.96
CA GLY A 19 33.24 -1.19 6.73
C GLY A 19 32.43 -1.42 5.44
N GLY A 20 32.13 -0.35 4.70
CA GLY A 20 31.30 -0.37 3.50
C GLY A 20 29.79 -0.25 3.78
N PRO A 21 28.99 0.02 2.72
CA PRO A 21 27.53 0.09 2.81
C PRO A 21 26.90 -1.22 3.27
N LEU A 22 25.92 -1.11 4.15
CA LEU A 22 24.99 -2.18 4.47
C LEU A 22 23.85 -2.16 3.44
N TYR A 23 23.64 -3.33 2.82
CA TYR A 23 22.55 -3.55 1.87
C TYR A 23 21.52 -4.48 2.49
N GLY A 24 20.26 -4.08 2.39
CA GLY A 24 19.15 -4.81 2.97
C GLY A 24 17.87 -4.61 2.18
N ILE A 25 16.92 -5.47 2.48
CA ILE A 25 15.58 -5.43 1.92
C ILE A 25 14.63 -5.34 3.12
N VAL A 26 13.70 -4.40 3.05
CA VAL A 26 12.63 -4.25 4.04
C VAL A 26 11.33 -4.68 3.40
N GLU A 27 10.56 -5.47 4.16
CA GLU A 27 9.19 -5.81 3.83
C GLU A 27 8.29 -4.69 4.39
N GLU A 28 7.75 -3.87 3.51
CA GLU A 28 6.74 -2.88 3.88
C GLU A 28 5.35 -3.54 3.84
N ASP A 29 4.60 -3.38 4.93
CA ASP A 29 3.21 -3.84 5.00
C ASP A 29 2.32 -2.74 4.43
N ILE A 30 1.66 -3.04 3.31
CA ILE A 30 0.71 -2.11 2.71
C ILE A 30 -0.64 -2.37 3.35
N SER A 31 -1.15 -1.36 4.07
CA SER A 31 -2.50 -1.39 4.63
C SER A 31 -3.52 -1.69 3.54
N GLU A 32 -4.23 -2.81 3.68
CA GLU A 32 -5.30 -3.19 2.78
C GLU A 32 -6.53 -2.31 3.04
N ILE A 33 -7.33 -2.07 2.00
CA ILE A 33 -8.63 -1.44 2.17
C ILE A 33 -9.49 -2.43 2.96
N GLN A 34 -9.76 -2.11 4.22
CA GLN A 34 -10.59 -2.94 5.08
C GLN A 34 -12.06 -2.52 4.97
N ILE A 35 -12.94 -3.52 4.99
CA ILE A 35 -14.38 -3.27 5.06
C ILE A 35 -14.78 -2.96 6.50
N VAL A 36 -15.62 -1.94 6.71
CA VAL A 36 -16.12 -1.60 8.05
C VAL A 36 -17.08 -2.69 8.52
N THR A 37 -16.70 -3.39 9.59
CA THR A 37 -17.49 -4.46 10.20
C THR A 37 -18.24 -4.00 11.45
N ASP A 38 -19.33 -4.69 11.78
CA ASP A 38 -20.05 -4.52 13.03
C ASP A 38 -19.35 -5.21 14.21
N LYS A 39 -19.98 -5.17 15.39
CA LYS A 39 -19.46 -5.79 16.62
C LYS A 39 -19.34 -7.32 16.55
N SER A 40 -20.03 -7.96 15.61
CA SER A 40 -20.00 -9.41 15.40
C SER A 40 -19.02 -9.80 14.29
N GLY A 41 -18.34 -8.83 13.67
CA GLY A 41 -17.44 -9.05 12.55
C GLY A 41 -18.13 -9.12 11.19
N ASN A 42 -19.44 -8.86 11.11
CA ASN A 42 -20.14 -8.88 9.83
C ASN A 42 -19.93 -7.55 9.09
N PRO A 43 -19.75 -7.55 7.76
CA PRO A 43 -19.69 -6.33 6.97
C PRO A 43 -20.95 -5.48 7.16
N THR A 44 -20.77 -4.22 7.55
CA THR A 44 -21.91 -3.28 7.62
C THR A 44 -22.38 -2.94 6.21
N ARG A 45 -23.69 -2.69 6.03
CA ARG A 45 -24.21 -2.25 4.72
C ARG A 45 -23.52 -0.98 4.22
N GLY A 46 -23.26 -0.04 5.13
CA GLY A 46 -22.50 1.17 4.81
C GLY A 46 -21.05 0.88 4.41
N GLY A 47 -20.38 -0.04 5.12
CA GLY A 47 -19.04 -0.52 4.79
C GLY A 47 -18.96 -1.17 3.41
N VAL A 48 -19.95 -2.01 3.05
CA VAL A 48 -20.03 -2.64 1.73
C VAL A 48 -20.20 -1.59 0.63
N ILE A 49 -21.09 -0.62 0.81
CA ILE A 49 -21.32 0.45 -0.17
C ILE A 49 -20.07 1.31 -0.33
N GLY A 50 -19.46 1.74 0.77
CA GLY A 50 -18.23 2.54 0.74
C GLY A 50 -17.07 1.80 0.08
N TYR A 51 -16.92 0.50 0.41
CA TYR A 51 -15.93 -0.36 -0.21
C TYR A 51 -16.14 -0.46 -1.73
N ALA A 52 -17.37 -0.73 -2.18
CA ALA A 52 -17.69 -0.79 -3.61
C ALA A 52 -17.40 0.53 -4.33
N LEU A 53 -17.79 1.67 -3.73
CA LEU A 53 -17.53 3.00 -4.28
C LEU A 53 -16.03 3.30 -4.41
N ALA A 54 -15.22 2.92 -3.42
CA ALA A 54 -13.78 3.11 -3.47
C ALA A 54 -13.15 2.39 -4.67
N TYR A 55 -13.54 1.14 -4.94
CA TYR A 55 -13.05 0.40 -6.11
C TYR A 55 -13.55 0.98 -7.44
N ILE A 56 -14.80 1.44 -7.51
CA ILE A 56 -15.34 2.09 -8.71
C ILE A 56 -14.55 3.37 -9.02
N LEU A 57 -14.30 4.21 -8.02
CA LEU A 57 -13.52 5.44 -8.19
C LEU A 57 -12.07 5.15 -8.59
N MET A 58 -11.43 4.16 -7.96
CA MET A 58 -10.08 3.74 -8.31
C MET A 58 -10.01 3.24 -9.76
N ALA A 59 -10.91 2.35 -10.16
CA ALA A 59 -10.97 1.84 -11.53
C ALA A 59 -11.27 2.96 -12.54
N GLY A 60 -12.19 3.87 -12.20
CA GLY A 60 -12.53 5.03 -13.02
C GLY A 60 -11.35 5.98 -13.21
N PHE A 61 -10.62 6.26 -12.13
CA PHE A 61 -9.41 7.09 -12.18
C PHE A 61 -8.32 6.45 -13.06
N VAL A 62 -8.02 5.17 -12.85
CA VAL A 62 -7.04 4.44 -13.67
C VAL A 62 -7.48 4.42 -15.13
N GLY A 63 -8.75 4.13 -15.42
CA GLY A 63 -9.28 4.16 -16.78
C GLY A 63 -9.18 5.54 -17.44
N ALA A 64 -9.44 6.60 -16.68
CA ALA A 64 -9.29 7.97 -17.17
C ALA A 64 -7.83 8.29 -17.55
N LEU A 65 -6.84 7.83 -16.78
CA LEU A 65 -5.44 8.00 -17.15
C LEU A 65 -5.12 7.40 -18.53
N PHE A 66 -5.69 6.25 -18.90
CA PHE A 66 -5.47 5.67 -20.23
C PHE A 66 -6.21 6.36 -21.37
N ILE A 67 -7.31 7.08 -21.08
CA ILE A 67 -8.09 7.77 -22.10
C ILE A 67 -7.54 9.18 -22.35
N PHE A 68 -7.03 9.85 -21.32
CA PHE A 68 -6.65 11.26 -21.36
C PHE A 68 -5.14 11.51 -21.40
N LEU A 69 -4.28 10.50 -21.16
CA LEU A 69 -2.83 10.57 -21.26
C LEU A 69 -2.33 9.88 -22.53
#